data_AF-A0AAJ5ZHP7-F1
#
_entry.id   AF-A0AAJ5ZHP7-F1
#
_cell.length_a   1.000
_cell.length_b   1.000
_cell.length_c   1.000
_cell.angle_alpha   90.00
_cell.angle_beta   90.00
_cell.angle_gamma   90.00
#
_symmetry.space_group_name_H-M   'P 1'
#
loop_
_entity.id
_entity.type
_entity.pdbx_description
1 polymer ?
#
loop_
_entity_poly.entity_id
_entity_poly.type
_entity_poly.pdbx_seq_one_letter_code
_entity_poly.pdbx_strand_id
1 'polypeptide(L)'
;MTESTRAPVLVLNQNYQPLNICDIRRAVKLVGKGKAESVQDTGEYVHTVDDLFDRPDVIRLVYMVKRPVQRRKMSRNEIFARDNHSCQYCGAKPRDMTIDHVHPRCKGGEFTWENVVSACKACNHRKAGRTPQEAGMRLRNKPYEPRPNPYSFLRLESLKKTWLPFVPWLVPETNPSANGL
;
A
#
# COMPACT_ATOMS: atom_id res chain seq x y z
N MET A 1 18.44 -17.75 18.15
CA MET A 1 19.24 -16.55 17.82
C MET A 1 18.94 -15.92 16.45
N THR A 2 18.06 -16.49 15.61
CA THR A 2 17.87 -16.06 14.21
C THR A 2 16.83 -14.94 14.01
N GLU A 3 15.92 -14.75 14.97
CA GLU A 3 14.79 -13.81 14.88
C GLU A 3 15.21 -12.33 14.94
N SER A 4 16.29 -12.03 15.67
CA SER A 4 16.75 -10.66 15.90
C SER A 4 17.17 -9.95 14.60
N THR A 5 17.76 -10.68 13.64
CA THR A 5 18.41 -10.05 12.47
C THR A 5 17.51 -9.73 11.27
N ARG A 6 16.23 -10.14 11.29
CA ARG A 6 15.25 -9.80 10.24
C ARG A 6 14.20 -8.80 10.70
N ALA A 7 14.36 -8.28 11.92
CA ALA A 7 13.41 -7.33 12.48
C ALA A 7 13.30 -6.09 11.58
N PRO A 8 12.06 -5.64 11.29
CA PRO A 8 11.85 -4.51 10.40
C PRO A 8 12.20 -3.20 11.11
N VAL A 9 12.79 -2.27 10.37
CA VAL A 9 13.21 -0.94 10.82
C VAL A 9 12.67 0.08 9.81
N LEU A 10 11.99 1.12 10.31
CA LEU A 10 11.47 2.18 9.46
C LEU A 10 12.62 3.09 9.01
N VAL A 11 12.71 3.32 7.70
CA VAL A 11 13.67 4.24 7.11
C VAL A 11 12.93 5.52 6.74
N LEU A 12 13.37 6.63 7.31
CA LEU A 12 12.91 7.97 7.00
C LEU A 12 13.86 8.65 6.03
N ASN A 13 13.30 9.52 5.21
CA ASN A 13 14.06 10.47 4.41
C ASN A 13 14.60 11.61 5.30
N GLN A 14 15.50 12.45 4.79
CA GLN A 14 16.10 13.55 5.57
C GLN A 14 15.06 14.48 6.21
N ASN A 15 13.93 14.68 5.52
CA ASN A 15 12.79 15.49 5.96
C ASN A 15 11.74 14.69 6.78
N TYR A 16 12.12 13.56 7.37
CA TYR A 16 11.26 12.69 8.19
C TYR A 16 10.11 11.98 7.46
N GLN A 17 10.00 12.12 6.13
CA GLN A 17 9.00 11.36 5.38
C GLN A 17 9.34 9.86 5.34
N PRO A 18 8.39 8.95 5.57
CA PRO A 18 8.60 7.51 5.46
C PRO A 18 9.11 7.14 4.07
N LEU A 19 10.27 6.47 4.04
CA LEU A 19 10.94 6.07 2.82
C LEU A 19 10.69 4.58 2.53
N ASN A 20 11.07 3.70 3.44
CA ASN A 20 10.86 2.27 3.25
C ASN A 20 10.93 1.56 4.61
N ILE A 21 10.71 0.25 4.61
CA ILE A 21 11.06 -0.62 5.71
C ILE A 21 12.26 -1.47 5.26
N CYS A 22 13.28 -1.57 6.11
CA CYS A 22 14.41 -2.47 5.90
C CYS A 22 14.59 -3.44 7.07
N ASP A 23 15.49 -4.40 6.94
CA ASP A 23 15.88 -5.22 8.09
C ASP A 23 16.94 -4.50 8.94
N ILE A 24 17.09 -4.97 10.17
CA ILE A 24 18.05 -4.39 11.10
C ILE A 24 19.51 -4.50 10.63
N ARG A 25 19.88 -5.56 9.89
CA ARG A 25 21.23 -5.70 9.34
C ARG A 25 21.57 -4.54 8.41
N ARG A 26 20.62 -4.16 7.53
CA ARG A 26 20.76 -3.02 6.66
C ARG A 26 20.76 -1.71 7.45
N ALA A 27 19.93 -1.58 8.48
CA ALA A 27 19.88 -0.38 9.31
C ALA A 27 21.23 -0.13 10.00
N VAL A 28 21.77 -1.12 10.70
CA VAL A 28 23.09 -1.05 11.36
C VAL A 28 24.19 -0.70 10.34
N LYS A 29 24.16 -1.31 9.15
CA LYS A 29 25.13 -0.97 8.07
C LYS A 29 25.01 0.47 7.59
N LEU A 30 23.82 1.06 7.56
CA LEU A 30 23.62 2.45 7.15
C LEU A 30 24.10 3.41 8.24
N VAL A 31 23.80 3.11 9.50
CA VAL A 31 24.22 3.91 10.66
C VAL A 31 25.73 3.84 10.83
N GLY A 32 26.33 2.64 10.87
CA GLY A 32 27.78 2.47 11.02
C GLY A 32 28.60 3.05 9.86
N LYS A 33 27.99 3.31 8.69
CA LYS A 33 28.64 4.02 7.58
C LYS A 33 28.41 5.53 7.58
N GLY A 34 27.76 6.08 8.61
CA GLY A 34 27.39 7.50 8.70
C GLY A 34 26.39 7.94 7.63
N LYS A 35 25.63 7.01 7.03
CA LYS A 35 24.64 7.31 5.98
C LYS A 35 23.23 7.53 6.54
N ALA A 36 23.02 7.13 7.79
CA ALA A 36 21.78 7.29 8.51
C ALA A 36 22.08 7.52 9.99
N GLU A 37 21.12 8.11 10.69
CA GLU A 37 21.14 8.29 12.13
C GLU A 37 19.97 7.49 12.72
N SER A 38 20.16 6.91 13.92
CA SER A 38 19.03 6.37 14.67
C SER A 38 18.22 7.53 15.25
N VAL A 39 16.90 7.48 15.08
CA VAL A 39 15.96 8.46 15.65
C VAL A 39 15.14 7.83 16.77
N GLN A 40 14.96 6.51 16.71
CA GLN A 40 14.28 5.74 17.74
C GLN A 40 14.96 4.37 17.85
N ASP A 41 15.41 4.05 19.05
CA ASP A 41 15.96 2.73 19.40
C ASP A 41 14.95 1.94 20.25
N THR A 42 15.15 0.62 20.32
CA THR A 42 14.30 -0.25 21.15
C THR A 42 14.78 -0.37 22.60
N GLY A 43 15.94 0.20 22.94
CA GLY A 43 16.62 -0.02 24.22
C GLY A 43 17.27 -1.41 24.34
N GLU A 44 17.34 -2.15 23.24
CA GLU A 44 18.07 -3.41 23.12
C GLU A 44 19.35 -3.20 22.30
N TYR A 45 20.22 -4.20 22.27
CA TYR A 45 21.47 -4.16 21.53
C TYR A 45 21.55 -5.24 20.44
N VAL A 46 22.30 -4.93 19.38
CA VAL A 46 22.71 -5.85 18.32
C VAL A 46 24.19 -6.11 18.46
N HIS A 47 24.54 -7.37 18.71
CA HIS A 47 25.93 -7.81 18.72
C HIS A 47 26.40 -8.12 17.30
N THR A 48 27.53 -7.55 16.93
CA THR A 48 28.32 -7.96 15.76
C THR A 48 29.55 -8.73 16.23
N VAL A 49 30.39 -9.18 15.29
CA VAL A 49 31.61 -9.93 15.63
C VAL A 49 32.56 -9.07 16.47
N ASP A 50 32.61 -7.76 16.22
CA ASP A 50 33.62 -6.86 16.79
C ASP A 50 33.03 -5.69 17.59
N ASP A 51 31.70 -5.53 17.62
CA ASP A 51 31.06 -4.30 18.12
C ASP A 51 29.61 -4.51 18.62
N LEU A 52 29.12 -3.58 19.42
CA LEU A 52 27.80 -3.58 20.05
C LEU A 52 27.05 -2.31 19.65
N PHE A 53 25.95 -2.49 18.90
CA PHE A 53 25.14 -1.38 18.41
C PHE A 53 23.83 -1.30 19.18
N ASP A 54 23.35 -0.08 19.45
CA ASP A 54 21.94 0.11 19.78
C ASP A 54 21.08 -0.48 18.65
N ARG A 55 19.97 -1.12 19.03
CA ARG A 55 19.03 -1.70 18.07
C ARG A 55 18.11 -0.61 17.53
N PRO A 56 18.34 -0.13 16.29
CA PRO A 56 17.50 0.91 15.73
C PRO A 56 16.14 0.34 15.38
N ASP A 57 15.10 1.12 15.64
CA ASP A 57 13.74 0.83 15.22
C ASP A 57 13.25 1.81 14.14
N VAL A 58 13.78 3.03 14.18
CA VAL A 58 13.58 4.06 13.15
C VAL A 58 14.92 4.73 12.86
N ILE A 59 15.34 4.73 11.59
CA ILE A 59 16.52 5.45 11.13
C ILE A 59 16.12 6.55 10.16
N ARG A 60 16.91 7.62 10.10
CA ARG A 60 16.75 8.73 9.14
C ARG A 60 17.99 8.86 8.29
N LEU A 61 17.82 8.92 6.97
CA LEU A 61 18.93 9.20 6.07
C LEU A 61 19.43 10.63 6.26
N VAL A 62 20.75 10.82 6.25
CA VAL A 62 21.36 12.16 6.38
C VAL A 62 21.27 13.00 5.10
N TYR A 63 20.78 12.42 4.01
CA TYR A 63 20.62 13.04 2.70
C TYR A 63 19.22 12.80 2.13
N MET A 64 18.76 13.75 1.32
CA MET A 64 17.45 13.71 0.68
C MET A 64 17.42 12.71 -0.49
N VAL A 65 16.53 11.73 -0.42
CA VAL A 65 16.21 10.83 -1.53
C VAL A 65 14.97 11.31 -2.25
N LYS A 66 15.09 11.62 -3.54
CA LYS A 66 13.93 11.94 -4.40
C LYS A 66 13.18 10.65 -4.73
N ARG A 67 11.91 10.58 -4.35
CA ARG A 67 11.04 9.46 -4.72
C ARG A 67 10.45 9.70 -6.11
N PRO A 68 10.66 8.81 -7.09
CA PRO A 68 9.86 8.83 -8.29
C PRO A 68 8.41 8.49 -7.92
N VAL A 69 7.45 9.20 -8.49
CA VAL A 69 6.03 8.88 -8.35
C VAL A 69 5.77 7.55 -9.05
N GLN A 70 5.67 6.47 -8.28
CA GLN A 70 5.34 5.17 -8.84
C GLN A 70 3.86 5.12 -9.20
N ARG A 71 3.57 5.27 -10.49
CA ARG A 71 2.23 4.96 -11.01
C ARG A 71 1.99 3.46 -10.89
N ARG A 72 0.79 3.09 -10.46
CA ARG A 72 0.42 1.67 -10.32
C ARG A 72 0.32 1.07 -11.70
N LYS A 73 1.09 0.00 -11.96
CA LYS A 73 0.91 -0.78 -13.19
C LYS A 73 -0.47 -1.42 -13.15
N MET A 74 -1.22 -1.26 -14.23
CA MET A 74 -2.56 -1.83 -14.33
C MET A 74 -2.47 -3.37 -14.35
N SER A 75 -3.05 -3.99 -13.33
CA SER A 75 -3.10 -5.44 -13.18
C SER A 75 -4.46 -5.85 -12.60
N ARG A 76 -4.80 -7.14 -12.70
CA ARG A 76 -6.05 -7.67 -12.09
C ARG A 76 -6.18 -7.32 -10.62
N ASN A 77 -5.11 -7.54 -9.85
CA ASN A 77 -5.09 -7.27 -8.43
C ASN A 77 -5.32 -5.79 -8.13
N GLU A 78 -4.73 -4.90 -8.93
CA GLU A 78 -4.87 -3.46 -8.76
C GLU A 78 -6.26 -2.94 -9.13
N ILE A 79 -6.89 -3.51 -10.18
CA ILE A 79 -8.28 -3.19 -10.53
C ILE A 79 -9.23 -3.69 -9.43
N PHE A 80 -9.00 -4.89 -8.90
CA PHE A 80 -9.79 -5.42 -7.79
C PHE A 80 -9.62 -4.61 -6.51
N ALA A 81 -8.39 -4.18 -6.20
CA ALA A 81 -8.12 -3.33 -5.04
C ALA A 81 -8.81 -1.96 -5.17
N ARG A 82 -8.71 -1.30 -6.34
CA ARG A 82 -9.44 -0.05 -6.63
C ARG A 82 -10.94 -0.20 -6.39
N ASP A 83 -11.50 -1.31 -6.83
CA ASP A 83 -12.93 -1.58 -6.79
C ASP A 83 -13.39 -2.27 -5.49
N ASN A 84 -12.54 -2.26 -4.44
CA ASN A 84 -12.79 -2.84 -3.12
C ASN A 84 -13.25 -4.32 -3.19
N HIS A 85 -12.66 -5.07 -4.11
CA HIS A 85 -12.98 -6.47 -4.41
C HIS A 85 -14.48 -6.73 -4.65
N SER A 86 -15.21 -5.72 -5.15
CA SER A 86 -16.65 -5.77 -5.38
C SER A 86 -16.98 -5.65 -6.86
N CYS A 87 -18.05 -6.29 -7.32
CA CYS A 87 -18.56 -6.13 -8.67
C CYS A 87 -19.07 -4.70 -8.90
N GLN A 88 -18.55 -4.00 -9.90
CA GLN A 88 -18.98 -2.63 -10.21
C GLN A 88 -20.39 -2.54 -10.80
N TYR A 89 -21.05 -3.67 -11.08
CA TYR A 89 -22.43 -3.69 -11.54
C TYR A 89 -23.43 -3.97 -10.39
N CYS A 90 -23.22 -5.04 -9.62
CA CYS A 90 -24.16 -5.44 -8.56
C CYS A 90 -23.67 -5.16 -7.13
N GLY A 91 -22.38 -4.88 -6.92
CA GLY A 91 -21.78 -4.66 -5.60
C GLY A 91 -21.40 -5.93 -4.83
N ALA A 92 -21.75 -7.11 -5.33
CA ALA A 92 -21.39 -8.38 -4.68
C ALA A 92 -19.87 -8.62 -4.67
N LYS A 93 -19.38 -9.36 -3.66
CA LYS A 93 -17.97 -9.73 -3.47
C LYS A 93 -17.75 -11.26 -3.56
N PRO A 94 -18.10 -11.93 -4.67
CA PRO A 94 -17.85 -13.37 -4.80
C PRO A 94 -16.34 -13.65 -4.87
N ARG A 95 -15.92 -14.88 -4.56
CA ARG A 95 -14.51 -15.30 -4.70
C ARG A 95 -14.05 -15.24 -6.16
N ASP A 96 -14.92 -15.61 -7.08
CA ASP A 96 -14.63 -15.71 -8.52
C ASP A 96 -14.91 -14.39 -9.25
N MET A 97 -14.03 -13.41 -9.03
CA MET A 97 -14.10 -12.12 -9.72
C MET A 97 -13.39 -12.12 -11.08
N THR A 98 -13.99 -11.42 -12.03
CA THR A 98 -13.43 -11.16 -13.36
C THR A 98 -13.20 -9.68 -13.57
N ILE A 99 -12.47 -9.33 -14.61
CA ILE A 99 -12.41 -7.96 -15.13
C ILE A 99 -13.24 -7.90 -16.40
N ASP A 100 -13.94 -6.79 -16.57
CA ASP A 100 -14.77 -6.50 -17.74
C ASP A 100 -14.40 -5.13 -18.30
N HIS A 101 -14.52 -4.99 -19.63
CA HIS A 101 -14.32 -3.72 -20.31
C HIS A 101 -15.66 -3.01 -20.42
N VAL A 102 -15.78 -1.82 -19.85
CA VAL A 102 -16.98 -0.97 -19.90
C VAL A 102 -17.39 -0.74 -21.36
N HIS A 103 -16.48 -0.19 -22.18
CA HIS A 103 -16.56 -0.25 -23.64
C HIS A 103 -15.94 -1.58 -24.10
N PRO A 104 -16.71 -2.50 -24.70
CA PRO A 104 -16.24 -3.83 -25.07
C PRO A 104 -15.06 -3.82 -26.06
N ARG A 105 -14.14 -4.78 -25.93
CA ARG A 105 -13.01 -4.94 -26.87
C ARG A 105 -13.45 -5.12 -28.33
N CYS A 106 -14.53 -5.87 -28.57
CA CYS A 106 -15.10 -6.06 -29.91
C CYS A 106 -15.65 -4.76 -30.53
N LYS A 107 -15.81 -3.70 -29.73
CA LYS A 107 -16.22 -2.36 -30.18
C LYS A 107 -15.06 -1.35 -30.14
N GLY A 108 -13.81 -1.82 -29.99
CA GLY A 108 -12.63 -0.97 -29.90
C GLY A 108 -12.27 -0.50 -28.48
N GLY A 109 -12.85 -1.11 -27.44
CA GLY A 109 -12.50 -0.80 -26.06
C GLY A 109 -11.08 -1.16 -25.68
N GLU A 110 -10.32 -0.17 -25.22
CA GLU A 110 -8.94 -0.32 -24.78
C GLU A 110 -8.82 -0.87 -23.35
N PHE A 111 -7.68 -1.48 -23.03
CA PHE A 111 -7.36 -1.92 -21.68
C PHE A 111 -6.77 -0.74 -20.87
N THR A 112 -7.64 0.19 -20.46
CA THR A 112 -7.29 1.39 -19.70
C THR A 112 -7.96 1.45 -18.33
N TRP A 113 -7.45 2.28 -17.43
CA TRP A 113 -8.00 2.44 -16.08
C TRP A 113 -9.44 2.94 -16.12
N GLU A 114 -9.74 3.78 -17.11
CA GLU A 114 -11.01 4.43 -17.39
C GLU A 114 -11.98 3.52 -18.15
N ASN A 115 -11.55 2.33 -18.56
CA ASN A 115 -12.38 1.40 -19.32
C ASN A 115 -12.51 0.00 -18.70
N VAL A 116 -11.71 -0.35 -17.70
CA VAL A 116 -11.74 -1.69 -17.10
C VAL A 116 -12.23 -1.63 -15.65
N VAL A 117 -13.14 -2.54 -15.30
CA VAL A 117 -13.75 -2.67 -13.96
C VAL A 117 -13.80 -4.12 -13.48
N SER A 118 -13.86 -4.31 -12.17
CA SER A 118 -14.19 -5.60 -11.59
C SER A 118 -15.66 -5.98 -11.83
N ALA A 119 -15.90 -7.24 -12.18
CA ALA A 119 -17.24 -7.78 -12.42
C ALA A 119 -17.34 -9.23 -11.95
N CYS A 120 -18.45 -9.61 -11.31
CA CYS A 120 -18.73 -11.02 -11.06
C CYS A 120 -19.04 -11.74 -12.40
N LYS A 121 -18.85 -13.06 -12.44
CA LYS A 121 -19.12 -13.88 -13.64
C LYS A 121 -20.55 -13.67 -14.19
N ALA A 122 -21.55 -13.62 -13.31
CA ALA A 122 -22.95 -13.44 -13.70
C ALA A 122 -23.21 -12.09 -14.40
N CYS A 123 -22.70 -10.98 -13.84
CA CYS A 123 -22.84 -9.67 -14.47
C CYS A 123 -22.02 -9.55 -15.75
N ASN A 124 -20.79 -10.08 -15.76
CA ASN A 124 -19.93 -10.06 -16.95
C ASN A 124 -20.59 -10.84 -18.11
N HIS A 125 -21.13 -12.02 -17.83
CA HIS A 125 -21.88 -12.82 -18.79
C HIS A 125 -23.19 -12.14 -19.23
N ARG A 126 -23.92 -11.49 -18.32
CA ARG A 126 -25.11 -10.69 -18.68
C ARG A 126 -24.75 -9.57 -19.65
N LYS A 127 -23.61 -8.89 -19.46
CA LYS A 127 -23.18 -7.80 -20.35
C LYS A 127 -22.76 -8.33 -21.73
N ALA A 128 -22.07 -9.47 -21.80
CA ALA A 128 -21.77 -10.22 -23.04
C ALA A 128 -21.32 -9.35 -24.23
N GLY A 129 -20.28 -8.53 -24.04
CA GLY A 129 -19.74 -7.72 -25.15
C GLY A 129 -20.61 -6.53 -25.57
N ARG A 130 -21.64 -6.18 -24.81
CA ARG A 130 -22.40 -4.92 -24.90
C ARG A 130 -21.84 -3.86 -23.98
N THR A 131 -22.17 -2.59 -24.20
CA THR A 131 -21.93 -1.52 -23.21
C THR A 131 -22.88 -1.71 -22.00
N PRO A 132 -22.61 -1.12 -20.82
CA PRO A 132 -23.55 -1.20 -19.70
C PRO A 132 -24.93 -0.70 -20.07
N GLN A 133 -25.01 0.40 -20.84
CA GLN A 133 -26.28 0.97 -21.31
C GLN A 133 -27.07 -0.01 -22.19
N GLU A 134 -26.43 -0.63 -23.17
CA GLU A 134 -27.03 -1.66 -24.04
C GLU A 134 -27.46 -2.93 -23.27
N ALA A 135 -26.81 -3.22 -22.14
CA ALA A 135 -27.15 -4.34 -21.28
C ALA A 135 -28.21 -4.01 -20.21
N GLY A 136 -28.67 -2.76 -20.14
CA GLY A 136 -29.56 -2.28 -19.06
C GLY A 136 -28.88 -2.36 -17.69
N MET A 137 -27.57 -2.14 -17.65
CA MET A 137 -26.72 -2.22 -16.46
C MET A 137 -26.12 -0.85 -16.16
N ARG A 138 -25.96 -0.55 -14.87
CA ARG A 138 -25.34 0.69 -14.42
C ARG A 138 -24.07 0.37 -13.65
N LEU A 139 -23.03 1.19 -13.87
CA LEU A 139 -21.82 1.16 -13.05
C LEU A 139 -22.07 1.86 -11.72
N ARG A 140 -21.57 1.27 -10.64
CA ARG A 140 -21.60 1.87 -9.30
C ARG A 140 -20.68 3.07 -9.20
N ASN A 141 -19.48 2.97 -9.77
CA ASN A 141 -18.50 4.05 -9.85
C ASN A 141 -17.97 4.16 -11.28
N LYS A 142 -17.63 5.38 -11.69
CA LYS A 142 -16.91 5.59 -12.95
C LYS A 142 -15.49 5.03 -12.79
N PRO A 143 -14.99 4.18 -13.68
CA PRO A 143 -13.60 3.72 -13.67
C PRO A 143 -12.61 4.91 -13.75
N TYR A 144 -11.52 4.83 -12.99
CA TYR A 144 -10.49 5.87 -12.89
C TYR A 144 -9.12 5.25 -12.59
N GLU A 145 -8.04 5.98 -12.91
CA GLU A 145 -6.68 5.66 -12.46
C GLU A 145 -6.52 6.02 -10.97
N PRO A 146 -6.19 5.06 -10.09
CA PRO A 146 -5.94 5.35 -8.68
C PRO A 146 -4.78 6.34 -8.50
N ARG A 147 -4.96 7.30 -7.59
CA ARG A 147 -3.86 8.22 -7.24
C ARG A 147 -2.66 7.42 -6.70
N PRO A 148 -1.44 7.71 -7.14
CA PRO A 148 -0.24 7.10 -6.58
C PRO A 148 -0.18 7.31 -5.07
N ASN A 149 0.03 6.24 -4.31
CA ASN A 149 0.24 6.31 -2.88
C ASN A 149 1.72 5.94 -2.58
N PRO A 150 2.58 6.93 -2.27
CA PRO A 150 4.01 6.69 -1.99
C PRO A 150 4.24 5.90 -0.69
N TYR A 151 3.19 5.72 0.12
CA TYR A 151 3.20 5.03 1.40
C TYR A 151 2.51 3.66 1.34
N SER A 152 2.22 3.13 0.14
CA SER A 152 1.60 1.81 -0.04
C SER A 152 2.40 0.64 0.53
N PHE A 153 3.70 0.82 0.82
CA PHE A 153 4.54 -0.16 1.50
C PHE A 153 4.26 -0.26 3.01
N LEU A 154 3.62 0.75 3.60
CA LEU A 154 3.19 0.74 5.00
C LEU A 154 1.88 -0.05 5.09
N ARG A 155 1.95 -1.21 5.75
CA ARG A 155 0.77 -2.01 6.07
C ARG A 155 0.37 -1.72 7.52
N LEU A 156 -0.90 -1.38 7.74
CA LEU A 156 -1.42 -1.01 9.05
C LEU A 156 -1.20 -2.11 10.10
N GLU A 157 -1.36 -3.38 9.68
CA GLU A 157 -1.21 -4.55 10.55
C GLU A 157 0.24 -4.78 11.01
N SER A 158 1.21 -4.10 10.39
CA SER A 158 2.65 -4.24 10.66
C SER A 158 3.28 -3.00 11.27
N LEU A 159 2.49 -1.98 11.62
CA LEU A 159 3.01 -0.75 12.22
C LEU A 159 3.37 -0.98 13.69
N LYS A 160 4.64 -0.74 14.03
CA LYS A 160 5.08 -0.69 15.42
C LYS A 160 4.62 0.60 16.07
N LYS A 161 4.33 0.57 17.38
CA LYS A 161 3.93 1.77 18.16
C LYS A 161 4.95 2.90 18.07
N THR A 162 6.22 2.55 18.09
CA THR A 162 7.39 3.43 17.91
C THR A 162 7.43 4.13 16.55
N TRP A 163 6.76 3.60 15.54
CA TRP A 163 6.73 4.21 14.20
C TRP A 163 5.62 5.24 14.04
N LEU A 164 4.58 5.18 14.88
CA LEU A 164 3.38 6.02 14.76
C LEU A 164 3.65 7.53 14.73
N PRO A 165 4.62 8.08 15.50
CA PRO A 165 4.96 9.50 15.43
C PRO A 165 5.38 9.97 14.02
N PHE A 166 5.85 9.06 13.17
CA PHE A 166 6.34 9.35 11.82
C PHE A 166 5.30 9.07 10.73
N VAL A 167 4.14 8.50 11.08
CA VAL A 167 3.04 8.16 10.16
C VAL A 167 1.66 8.51 10.74
N PRO A 168 1.45 9.72 11.30
CA PRO A 168 0.24 10.03 12.08
C PRO A 168 -1.06 9.90 11.28
N TRP A 169 -1.04 10.13 9.96
CA TRP A 169 -2.21 10.02 9.08
C TRP A 169 -2.69 8.58 8.82
N LEU A 170 -1.94 7.56 9.27
CA LEU A 170 -2.32 6.16 9.10
C LEU A 170 -3.11 5.60 10.29
N VAL A 171 -3.11 6.28 11.43
CA VAL A 171 -3.89 5.88 12.60
C VAL A 171 -5.21 6.65 12.51
N PRO A 172 -6.37 5.97 12.37
CA PRO A 172 -7.64 6.64 12.55
C PRO A 172 -7.65 7.21 13.97
N GLU A 173 -7.91 8.51 14.12
CA GLU A 173 -8.14 9.08 15.44
C GLU A 173 -9.24 8.24 16.11
N THR A 174 -8.88 7.53 17.18
CA THR A 174 -9.89 6.93 18.06
C THR A 174 -10.63 8.11 18.66
N ASN A 175 -11.79 8.44 18.10
CA ASN A 175 -12.66 9.50 18.58
C ASN A 175 -12.92 9.25 20.09
N PRO A 176 -12.46 10.11 21.01
CA PRO A 176 -12.65 9.88 22.45
C PRO A 176 -14.11 10.08 22.90
N SER A 177 -15.00 10.47 21.99
CA SER A 177 -16.39 10.80 22.28
C SER A 177 -17.32 9.59 22.12
N ALA A 178 -17.12 8.55 22.93
CA ALA A 178 -18.07 7.45 23.10
C ALA A 178 -17.99 6.86 24.51
N ASN A 179 -18.10 7.73 25.53
CA ASN A 179 -18.54 7.36 26.88
C ASN A 179 -19.08 8.62 27.54
N GLY A 180 -20.41 8.74 27.54
CA GLY A 180 -21.13 9.91 28.02
C GLY A 180 -22.62 9.80 27.74
N LEU A 181 -23.23 8.68 28.16
CA LEU A 181 -24.64 8.56 28.53
C LEU A 181 -24.73 7.55 29.67
#